data_AF-A0A959JJE5-F1
#
_entry.id   AF-A0A959JJE5-F1
#
_cell.length_a   1.000
_cell.length_b   1.000
_cell.length_c   1.000
_cell.angle_alpha   90.00
_cell.angle_beta   90.00
_cell.angle_gamma   90.00
#
_symmetry.space_group_name_H-M   'P 1'
#
loop_
_entity.id
_entity.type
_entity.pdbx_description
1 polymer ?
#
loop_
_entity_poly.entity_id
_entity_poly.type
_entity_poly.pdbx_seq_one_letter_code
_entity_poly.pdbx_strand_id
1 'polypeptide(L)'
;MNRIQARTIWTIELIGWVFTGIMMLLMLLPITRKIYQFPFLISNLWFIGVFITLLRWLFLLPYSFFARIQWLKILMMAGCIPLFLYTLRLFKEFNEYINDEGLESFMYHLTNMGQESMEPYVRSEVTFFAVAALMTTVVFFFRL
;
A
#
# COMPACT_ATOMS: atom_id res chain seq x y z
N MET A 1 -7.34 33.13 1.07
CA MET A 1 -8.10 31.88 0.87
C MET A 1 -9.35 31.93 1.73
N ASN A 2 -10.53 31.73 1.16
CA ASN A 2 -11.78 31.86 1.91
C ASN A 2 -11.93 30.73 2.94
N ARG A 3 -12.46 31.04 4.14
CA ARG A 3 -12.65 30.07 5.24
C ARG A 3 -13.47 28.84 4.83
N ILE A 4 -14.40 29.01 3.89
CA ILE A 4 -15.24 27.93 3.33
C ILE A 4 -14.39 26.94 2.52
N GLN A 5 -13.44 27.45 1.72
CA GLN A 5 -12.57 26.64 0.87
C GLN A 5 -11.57 25.82 1.69
N ALA A 6 -11.03 26.40 2.77
CA ALA A 6 -10.14 25.69 3.69
C ALA A 6 -10.87 24.53 4.40
N ARG A 7 -12.12 24.73 4.83
CA ARG A 7 -12.90 23.70 5.53
C ARG A 7 -13.21 22.48 4.66
N THR A 8 -13.46 22.66 3.37
CA THR A 8 -13.69 21.56 2.43
C THR A 8 -12.43 20.72 2.21
N ILE A 9 -11.26 21.35 2.11
CA ILE A 9 -9.97 20.65 1.91
C ILE A 9 -9.65 19.74 3.10
N TRP A 10 -9.78 20.26 4.34
CA TRP A 10 -9.54 19.47 5.55
C TRP A 10 -10.48 18.28 5.69
N THR A 11 -11.76 18.46 5.33
CA THR A 11 -12.75 17.37 5.38
C THR A 11 -12.39 16.25 4.41
N ILE A 12 -11.95 16.62 3.20
CA ILE A 12 -11.52 15.66 2.18
C ILE A 12 -10.25 14.90 2.61
N GLU A 13 -9.27 15.59 3.20
CA GLU A 13 -8.07 14.93 3.72
C GLU A 13 -8.40 13.94 4.84
N LEU A 14 -9.25 14.35 5.80
CA LEU A 14 -9.63 13.50 6.94
C LEU A 14 -10.39 12.26 6.48
N ILE A 15 -11.36 12.42 5.56
CA ILE A 15 -12.06 11.30 4.93
C ILE A 15 -11.07 10.37 4.20
N GLY A 16 -10.09 10.95 3.49
CA GLY A 16 -9.05 10.19 2.80
C GLY A 16 -8.19 9.35 3.75
N TRP A 17 -7.76 9.90 4.88
CA TRP A 17 -6.99 9.16 5.88
C TRP A 17 -7.80 8.04 6.54
N VAL A 18 -9.06 8.31 6.90
CA VAL A 18 -9.97 7.31 7.46
C VAL A 18 -10.22 6.18 6.45
N PHE A 19 -10.45 6.53 5.18
CA PHE A 19 -10.60 5.55 4.11
C PHE A 19 -9.38 4.65 3.96
N THR A 20 -8.17 5.22 3.98
CA THR A 20 -6.93 4.43 3.93
C THR A 20 -6.82 3.47 5.12
N GLY A 21 -7.12 3.95 6.34
CA GLY A 21 -7.12 3.12 7.54
C GLY A 21 -8.10 1.95 7.44
N ILE A 22 -9.33 2.22 6.99
CA ILE A 22 -10.36 1.19 6.82
C ILE A 22 -9.94 0.16 5.76
N MET A 23 -9.42 0.60 4.62
CA MET A 23 -8.97 -0.30 3.56
C MET A 23 -7.81 -1.20 4.01
N MET A 24 -6.83 -0.66 4.74
CA MET A 24 -5.73 -1.46 5.32
C MET A 24 -6.26 -2.55 6.25
N LEU A 25 -7.19 -2.19 7.14
CA LEU A 25 -7.80 -3.15 8.06
C LEU A 25 -8.58 -4.23 7.31
N LEU A 26 -9.41 -3.85 6.32
CA LEU A 26 -10.24 -4.80 5.58
C LEU A 26 -9.42 -5.81 4.78
N MET A 27 -8.32 -5.37 4.14
CA MET A 27 -7.47 -6.26 3.34
C MET A 27 -6.64 -7.21 4.22
N LEU A 28 -6.16 -6.74 5.38
CA LEU A 28 -5.39 -7.57 6.33
C LEU A 28 -6.24 -8.47 7.24
N LEU A 29 -7.54 -8.19 7.38
CA LEU A 29 -8.44 -8.93 8.27
C LEU A 29 -8.50 -10.44 7.98
N PRO A 30 -8.68 -10.91 6.73
CA PRO A 30 -8.71 -12.36 6.46
C PRO A 30 -7.38 -13.06 6.77
N ILE A 31 -6.24 -12.37 6.60
CA ILE A 31 -4.90 -12.92 6.90
C ILE A 31 -4.71 -13.04 8.40
N THR A 32 -4.93 -11.95 9.14
CA THR A 32 -4.72 -11.88 10.59
C THR A 32 -5.69 -12.76 11.38
N ARG A 33 -6.86 -13.11 10.81
CA ARG A 33 -7.82 -14.02 11.42
C ARG A 33 -7.50 -15.50 11.23
N LYS A 34 -6.79 -15.87 10.15
CA LYS A 34 -6.54 -17.27 9.77
C LYS A 34 -5.09 -17.71 9.97
N ILE A 35 -4.12 -16.80 9.82
CA ILE A 35 -2.69 -17.09 9.87
C ILE A 35 -2.11 -16.46 11.14
N TYR A 36 -1.58 -17.29 12.03
CA TYR A 36 -0.85 -16.82 13.19
C TYR A 36 0.54 -16.32 12.74
N GLN A 37 0.93 -15.13 13.22
CA GLN A 37 2.27 -14.57 13.02
C GLN A 37 2.74 -14.51 11.55
N PHE A 38 1.93 -13.90 10.69
CA PHE A 38 2.30 -13.69 9.29
C PHE A 38 3.60 -12.85 9.16
N PRO A 39 4.69 -13.40 8.60
CA PRO A 39 6.00 -12.74 8.59
C PRO A 39 6.03 -11.47 7.73
N PHE A 40 5.19 -11.41 6.69
CA PHE A 40 5.12 -10.27 5.76
C PHE A 40 4.03 -9.26 6.12
N LEU A 41 3.52 -9.27 7.36
CA LEU A 41 2.48 -8.34 7.79
C LEU A 41 2.91 -6.88 7.60
N ILE A 42 4.15 -6.56 7.98
CA ILE A 42 4.70 -5.21 7.88
C ILE A 42 4.87 -4.82 6.41
N SER A 43 5.44 -5.70 5.60
CA SER A 43 5.63 -5.47 4.17
C SER A 43 4.29 -5.27 3.44
N ASN A 44 3.27 -6.07 3.78
CA ASN A 44 1.95 -5.93 3.17
C ASN A 44 1.25 -4.64 3.59
N LEU A 45 1.34 -4.28 4.88
CA LEU A 45 0.82 -2.99 5.37
C LEU A 45 1.53 -1.81 4.69
N TRP A 46 2.83 -1.92 4.44
CA TRP A 46 3.57 -0.95 3.65
C TRP A 46 3.05 -0.85 2.22
N PHE A 47 2.87 -1.97 1.51
CA PHE A 47 2.34 -1.97 0.13
C PHE A 47 0.97 -1.32 0.02
N ILE A 48 0.02 -1.71 0.88
CA ILE A 48 -1.33 -1.14 0.89
C ILE A 48 -1.26 0.35 1.24
N GLY A 49 -0.48 0.71 2.26
CA GLY A 49 -0.32 2.09 2.71
C GLY A 49 0.23 2.99 1.60
N VAL A 50 1.29 2.57 0.92
CA VAL A 50 1.90 3.30 -0.20
C VAL A 50 0.93 3.42 -1.36
N PHE A 51 0.33 2.31 -1.80
CA PHE A 51 -0.62 2.31 -2.90
C PHE A 51 -1.78 3.29 -2.67
N ILE A 52 -2.47 3.19 -1.53
CA ILE A 52 -3.63 4.04 -1.26
C ILE A 52 -3.21 5.50 -1.06
N THR A 53 -2.07 5.75 -0.39
CA THR A 53 -1.58 7.11 -0.16
C THR A 53 -1.22 7.81 -1.46
N LEU A 54 -0.53 7.12 -2.37
CA LEU A 54 -0.17 7.65 -3.67
C LEU A 54 -1.38 7.77 -4.59
N LEU A 55 -2.28 6.79 -4.59
CA LEU A 55 -3.54 6.86 -5.34
C LEU A 55 -4.38 8.06 -4.90
N ARG A 56 -4.45 8.31 -3.59
CA ARG A 56 -5.09 9.50 -3.01
C ARG A 56 -4.42 10.76 -3.55
N TRP A 57 -3.10 10.89 -3.43
CA TRP A 57 -2.40 12.06 -3.95
C TRP A 57 -2.55 12.21 -5.45
N LEU A 58 -2.67 11.13 -6.21
CA LEU A 58 -2.97 11.15 -7.62
C LEU A 58 -4.35 11.79 -7.84
N PHE A 59 -5.45 11.25 -7.31
CA PHE A 59 -6.78 11.84 -7.58
C PHE A 59 -6.99 13.23 -6.97
N LEU A 60 -6.40 13.49 -5.79
CA LEU A 60 -6.71 14.67 -4.98
C LEU A 60 -5.67 15.79 -5.10
N LEU A 61 -4.56 15.59 -5.83
CA LEU A 61 -3.56 16.64 -6.06
C LEU A 61 -4.13 18.02 -6.45
N PRO A 62 -5.09 18.13 -7.40
CA PRO A 62 -5.58 19.44 -7.84
C PRO A 62 -6.40 20.17 -6.76
N TYR A 63 -6.90 19.45 -5.76
CA TYR A 63 -7.68 20.00 -4.65
C TYR A 63 -6.85 20.19 -3.37
N SER A 64 -5.59 19.73 -3.35
CA SER A 64 -4.71 19.89 -2.19
C SER A 64 -3.85 21.15 -2.30
N PHE A 65 -3.49 21.74 -1.16
CA PHE A 65 -2.57 22.89 -1.07
C PHE A 65 -1.23 22.67 -1.80
N PHE A 66 -0.82 21.42 -1.98
CA PHE A 66 0.46 21.02 -2.58
C PHE A 66 0.61 21.47 -4.04
N ALA A 67 -0.49 21.73 -4.75
CA ALA A 67 -0.45 22.14 -6.16
C ALA A 67 0.23 23.50 -6.41
N ARG A 68 0.32 24.38 -5.39
CA ARG A 68 0.88 25.74 -5.55
C ARG A 68 2.35 25.89 -5.20
N ILE A 69 2.98 24.90 -4.53
CA ILE A 69 4.35 25.02 -4.03
C ILE A 69 5.30 24.15 -4.87
N GLN A 70 6.04 24.78 -5.77
CA GLN A 70 6.95 24.10 -6.71
C GLN A 70 8.04 23.27 -6.00
N TRP A 71 8.61 23.79 -4.91
CA TRP A 71 9.66 23.09 -4.15
C TRP A 71 9.20 21.75 -3.58
N LEU A 72 7.91 21.67 -3.19
CA LEU A 72 7.34 20.49 -2.59
C LEU A 72 7.19 19.35 -3.61
N LYS A 73 6.89 19.70 -4.87
CA LYS A 73 6.87 18.72 -5.97
C LYS A 73 8.23 18.11 -6.22
N ILE A 74 9.29 18.92 -6.20
CA ILE A 74 10.67 18.46 -6.36
C ILE A 74 11.04 17.48 -5.25
N LEU A 75 10.71 17.82 -3.99
CA LEU A 75 10.95 16.94 -2.85
C LEU A 75 10.19 15.61 -2.97
N MET A 76 8.93 15.66 -3.41
CA MET A 76 8.10 14.46 -3.61
C MET A 76 8.63 13.59 -4.76
N MET A 77 9.04 14.19 -5.89
CA MET A 77 9.69 13.49 -7.00
C MET A 77 10.97 12.80 -6.55
N ALA A 78 11.85 13.51 -5.83
CA ALA A 78 13.07 12.94 -5.28
C ALA A 78 12.77 11.79 -4.31
N GLY A 79 11.70 11.90 -3.51
CA GLY A 79 11.23 10.85 -2.60
C GLY A 79 10.63 9.61 -3.28
N CYS A 80 10.14 9.71 -4.52
CA CYS A 80 9.60 8.56 -5.26
C CYS A 80 10.68 7.51 -5.57
N ILE A 81 11.93 7.94 -5.79
CA ILE A 81 13.05 7.03 -6.09
C ILE A 81 13.34 6.08 -4.92
N PRO A 82 13.65 6.55 -3.69
CA PRO A 82 13.89 5.66 -2.56
C PRO A 82 12.62 4.87 -2.20
N LEU A 83 11.43 5.45 -2.35
CA LEU A 83 10.16 4.77 -2.12
C LEU A 83 9.98 3.57 -3.06
N PHE A 84 10.26 3.75 -4.36
CA PHE A 84 10.19 2.68 -5.36
C PHE A 84 11.21 1.58 -5.05
N LEU A 85 12.47 1.94 -4.80
CA LEU A 85 13.54 0.98 -4.51
C LEU A 85 13.26 0.17 -3.24
N TYR A 86 12.77 0.81 -2.18
CA TYR A 86 12.42 0.13 -0.94
C TYR A 86 11.24 -0.82 -1.14
N THR A 87 10.20 -0.38 -1.83
CA THR A 87 9.03 -1.21 -2.16
C THR A 87 9.41 -2.41 -3.02
N LEU A 88 10.30 -2.20 -4.01
CA LEU A 88 10.81 -3.25 -4.88
C LEU A 88 11.62 -4.29 -4.10
N ARG A 89 12.45 -3.83 -3.16
CA ARG A 89 13.21 -4.71 -2.27
C ARG A 89 12.28 -5.59 -1.43
N LEU A 90 11.29 -5.02 -0.76
CA LEU A 90 10.33 -5.79 0.04
C LEU A 90 9.56 -6.81 -0.81
N PHE A 91 9.18 -6.43 -2.04
CA PHE A 91 8.51 -7.35 -2.96
C PHE A 91 9.43 -8.49 -3.40
N LYS A 92 10.71 -8.19 -3.62
CA LYS A 92 11.71 -9.20 -3.93
C LYS A 92 11.90 -10.18 -2.77
N GLU A 93 12.05 -9.68 -1.54
CA GLU A 93 12.18 -10.50 -0.33
C GLU A 93 10.97 -11.45 -0.15
N PHE A 94 9.76 -10.98 -0.43
CA PHE A 94 8.56 -11.82 -0.42
C PHE A 94 8.60 -12.93 -1.48
N ASN A 95 8.99 -12.62 -2.72
CA ASN A 95 9.06 -13.61 -3.79
C ASN A 95 10.18 -14.64 -3.55
N GLU A 96 11.34 -14.21 -3.06
CA GLU A 96 12.44 -15.11 -2.69
C GLU A 96 11.97 -16.10 -1.61
N TYR A 97 11.34 -15.61 -0.53
CA TYR A 97 10.82 -16.48 0.52
C TYR A 97 9.80 -17.49 0.00
N ILE A 98 8.87 -17.04 -0.83
CA ILE A 98 7.86 -17.92 -1.43
C ILE A 98 8.50 -19.02 -2.29
N ASN A 99 9.57 -18.71 -3.01
CA ASN A 99 10.23 -19.67 -3.89
C ASN A 99 11.09 -20.66 -3.09
N ASP A 100 11.70 -20.20 -1.99
CA ASP A 100 12.63 -21.01 -1.19
C ASP A 100 11.91 -21.86 -0.13
N GLU A 101 11.00 -21.26 0.64
CA GLU A 101 10.31 -21.94 1.76
C GLU A 101 8.84 -22.27 1.47
N GLY A 102 8.23 -21.60 0.50
CA GLY A 102 6.80 -21.74 0.23
C GLY A 102 5.91 -20.99 1.22
N LEU A 103 4.65 -20.81 0.85
CA LEU A 103 3.64 -20.15 1.71
C LEU A 103 3.11 -21.09 2.81
N GLU A 104 3.27 -22.40 2.63
CA GLU A 104 2.84 -23.43 3.58
C GLU A 104 3.61 -23.38 4.90
N SER A 105 4.84 -22.89 4.90
CA SER A 105 5.75 -22.84 6.06
C SER A 105 5.16 -22.12 7.27
N PHE A 106 4.32 -21.10 7.04
CA PHE A 106 3.61 -20.34 8.08
C PHE A 106 2.09 -20.58 8.07
N MET A 107 1.62 -21.56 7.30
CA MET A 107 0.23 -22.02 7.27
C MET A 107 0.07 -23.44 7.83
N TYR A 108 1.12 -24.03 8.40
CA TYR A 108 1.12 -25.40 8.92
C TYR A 108 0.02 -25.70 9.96
N HIS A 109 -0.48 -24.69 10.67
CA HIS A 109 -1.58 -24.83 11.65
C HIS A 109 -2.96 -24.91 11.00
N LEU A 110 -3.09 -24.58 9.71
CA LEU A 110 -4.33 -24.71 8.95
C LEU A 110 -4.47 -26.14 8.42
N THR A 111 -5.71 -26.63 8.36
CA THR A 111 -6.05 -27.87 7.64
C THR A 111 -5.66 -27.77 6.17
N ASN A 112 -5.39 -28.88 5.48
CA ASN A 112 -5.03 -28.90 4.05
C ASN A 112 -5.98 -28.08 3.16
N MET A 113 -7.32 -28.24 3.32
CA MET A 113 -8.31 -27.43 2.61
C MET A 113 -8.21 -25.92 2.93
N GLY A 114 -7.81 -25.59 4.16
CA GLY A 114 -7.56 -24.22 4.59
C GLY A 114 -6.34 -23.62 3.90
N GLN A 115 -5.25 -24.39 3.80
CA GLN A 115 -4.02 -23.99 3.11
C GLN A 115 -4.28 -23.77 1.61
N GLU A 116 -4.94 -24.73 0.94
CA GLU A 116 -5.31 -24.62 -0.49
C GLU A 116 -6.15 -23.38 -0.79
N SER A 117 -7.01 -22.95 0.14
CA SER A 117 -7.82 -21.74 -0.03
C SER A 117 -7.05 -20.45 0.25
N MET A 118 -6.06 -20.50 1.16
CA MET A 118 -5.41 -19.31 1.71
C MET A 118 -4.11 -18.95 0.98
N GLU A 119 -3.40 -19.94 0.47
CA GLU A 119 -2.21 -19.75 -0.34
C GLU A 119 -2.45 -18.82 -1.55
N PRO A 120 -3.41 -19.11 -2.46
CA PRO A 120 -3.65 -18.25 -3.61
C PRO A 120 -4.13 -16.86 -3.17
N TYR A 121 -4.91 -16.79 -2.09
CA TYR A 121 -5.37 -15.51 -1.53
C TYR A 121 -4.21 -14.63 -1.08
N VAL A 122 -3.31 -15.14 -0.24
CA VAL A 122 -2.15 -14.39 0.27
C VAL A 122 -1.22 -14.00 -0.87
N ARG A 123 -0.93 -14.92 -1.78
CA ARG A 123 -0.07 -14.65 -2.93
C ARG A 123 -0.64 -13.52 -3.79
N SER A 124 -1.91 -13.62 -4.16
CA SER A 124 -2.57 -12.62 -5.00
C SER A 124 -2.68 -11.27 -4.31
N GLU A 125 -3.06 -11.24 -3.03
CA GLU A 125 -3.26 -10.01 -2.28
C GLU A 125 -1.95 -9.22 -2.11
N VAL A 126 -0.89 -9.86 -1.59
CA VAL A 126 0.43 -9.22 -1.42
C VAL A 126 1.01 -8.79 -2.78
N THR A 127 0.91 -9.64 -3.81
CA THR A 127 1.44 -9.33 -5.15
C THR A 127 0.69 -8.17 -5.79
N PHE A 128 -0.64 -8.17 -5.67
CA PHE A 128 -1.48 -7.09 -6.21
C PHE A 128 -1.09 -5.75 -5.58
N PHE A 129 -1.02 -5.67 -4.25
CA PHE A 129 -0.68 -4.42 -3.58
C PHE A 129 0.76 -3.99 -3.80
N ALA A 130 1.71 -4.92 -3.85
CA ALA A 130 3.10 -4.60 -4.15
C ALA A 130 3.27 -4.00 -5.55
N VAL A 131 2.70 -4.66 -6.57
CA VAL A 131 2.76 -4.18 -7.95
C VAL A 131 1.98 -2.87 -8.10
N ALA A 132 0.80 -2.75 -7.48
CA ALA A 132 0.03 -1.53 -7.51
C ALA A 132 0.77 -0.36 -6.84
N ALA A 133 1.46 -0.59 -5.72
CA ALA A 133 2.31 0.41 -5.05
C ALA A 133 3.48 0.86 -5.94
N LEU A 134 4.16 -0.08 -6.60
CA LEU A 134 5.25 0.22 -7.54
C LEU A 134 4.74 1.04 -8.73
N MET A 135 3.66 0.60 -9.37
CA MET A 135 3.07 1.27 -10.52
C MET A 135 2.57 2.67 -10.16
N THR A 136 1.85 2.81 -9.05
CA THR A 136 1.39 4.13 -8.60
C THR A 136 2.54 5.06 -8.25
N THR A 137 3.66 4.56 -7.73
CA THR A 137 4.87 5.37 -7.51
C THR A 137 5.42 5.93 -8.81
N VAL A 138 5.51 5.11 -9.86
CA VAL A 138 5.99 5.55 -11.17
C VAL A 138 5.01 6.55 -11.82
N VAL A 139 3.71 6.25 -11.80
CA VAL A 139 2.70 7.16 -12.37
C VAL A 139 2.68 8.48 -11.60
N PHE A 140 2.81 8.44 -10.28
CA PHE A 140 2.86 9.63 -9.44
C PHE A 140 4.10 10.50 -9.73
N PHE A 141 5.27 9.87 -9.97
CA PHE A 141 6.47 10.57 -10.38
C PHE A 141 6.28 11.37 -11.67
N PHE A 142 5.73 10.76 -12.72
CA PHE A 142 5.50 11.44 -14.00
C PHE A 142 4.39 12.49 -13.97
N ARG A 143 3.48 12.39 -13.00
CA ARG A 143 2.35 13.33 -12.87
C ARG A 143 2.75 14.66 -12.24
N LEU A 144 3.72 14.66 -11.32
CA LEU A 144 4.10 15.82 -10.51
C LEU A 144 4.71 16.96 -11.35
#